data_AF-A0A7J6X7V5-F1
#
_entry.id   AF-A0A7J6X7V5-F1
#
_cell.length_a   1.000
_cell.length_b   1.000
_cell.length_c   1.000
_cell.angle_alpha   90.00
_cell.angle_beta   90.00
_cell.angle_gamma   90.00
#
_symmetry.space_group_name_H-M   'P 1'
#
loop_
_entity.id
_entity.type
_entity.pdbx_description
1 polymer ?
#
loop_
_entity_poly.entity_id
_entity_poly.type
_entity_poly.pdbx_seq_one_letter_code
_entity_poly.pdbx_strand_id
1 'polypeptide(L)'
;MFHIIPKRIGSNEWPQEISDESNNRHLTLARDTLHFTNTKHSGKKVGLAKIIHLDVVIRPDGVIHGIERLLVPRSVQEDFNRRRSLRSISAVLPQGAPDPRTNRLKKPASPSPAGCPSRSGSPCCTRWDQITQALG
;
A
#
# COMPACT_ATOMS: atom_id res chain seq x y z
N MET A 1 18.50 -17.25 -15.29
CA MET A 1 18.96 -17.75 -13.98
C MET A 1 19.77 -16.64 -13.29
N PHE A 2 19.25 -16.00 -12.22
CA PHE A 2 19.81 -14.76 -11.65
C PHE A 2 20.75 -14.97 -10.44
N HIS A 3 20.65 -16.11 -9.76
CA HIS A 3 21.46 -16.39 -8.56
C HIS A 3 22.80 -17.06 -8.86
N ILE A 4 23.17 -17.18 -10.14
CA ILE A 4 24.41 -17.85 -10.59
C ILE A 4 25.25 -16.87 -11.39
N ILE A 5 26.54 -16.79 -11.04
CA ILE A 5 27.55 -15.97 -11.68
C ILE A 5 28.59 -16.91 -12.31
N PRO A 6 28.90 -16.78 -13.62
CA PRO A 6 29.86 -17.65 -14.31
C PRO A 6 31.33 -17.31 -14.01
N LYS A 7 31.59 -16.57 -12.92
CA LYS A 7 32.92 -16.21 -12.42
C LYS A 7 32.97 -16.63 -10.95
N ARG A 8 34.06 -17.27 -10.55
CA ARG A 8 34.34 -17.60 -9.15
C ARG A 8 34.66 -16.31 -8.38
N ILE A 9 34.00 -16.11 -7.25
CA ILE A 9 34.20 -14.93 -6.38
C ILE A 9 34.24 -15.45 -4.94
N GLY A 10 35.42 -15.79 -4.43
CA GLY A 10 35.62 -16.20 -3.04
C GLY A 10 35.63 -15.03 -2.08
N SER A 11 35.68 -15.31 -0.78
CA SER A 11 35.74 -14.29 0.27
C SER A 11 36.87 -13.24 0.11
N ASN A 12 38.00 -13.62 -0.50
CA ASN A 12 39.14 -12.74 -0.74
C ASN A 12 39.02 -11.90 -2.03
N GLU A 13 38.08 -12.25 -2.91
CA GLU A 13 37.86 -11.58 -4.20
C GLU A 13 36.77 -10.50 -4.09
N TRP A 14 36.23 -10.26 -2.89
CA TRP A 14 35.30 -9.15 -2.66
C TRP A 14 36.01 -7.81 -2.84
N PRO A 15 35.35 -6.82 -3.44
CA PRO A 15 35.96 -5.52 -3.61
C PRO A 15 36.29 -4.87 -2.27
N GLN A 16 37.35 -4.08 -2.24
CA GLN A 16 37.75 -3.31 -1.07
C GLN A 16 37.07 -1.93 -1.11
N GLU A 17 36.89 -1.28 0.04
CA GLU A 17 36.20 0.03 0.14
C GLU A 17 36.81 1.12 -0.77
N ILE A 18 38.04 0.94 -1.24
CA ILE A 18 38.82 1.93 -2.00
C ILE A 18 38.88 1.60 -3.51
N SER A 19 38.39 0.43 -3.95
CA SER A 19 38.58 -0.02 -5.33
C SER A 19 37.52 0.50 -6.31
N ASP A 20 37.96 0.77 -7.54
CA ASP A 20 37.17 1.22 -8.69
C ASP A 20 35.83 0.50 -8.84
N GLU A 21 34.74 1.27 -8.98
CA GLU A 21 33.36 0.76 -9.10
C GLU A 21 33.15 -0.25 -10.25
N SER A 22 34.07 -0.28 -11.23
CA SER A 22 34.00 -1.17 -12.38
C SER A 22 34.18 -2.65 -12.01
N ASN A 23 34.99 -2.97 -10.99
CA ASN A 23 35.30 -4.36 -10.62
C ASN A 23 34.24 -4.99 -9.69
N ASN A 24 33.26 -4.19 -9.27
CA ASN A 24 32.22 -4.58 -8.32
C ASN A 24 30.98 -5.15 -9.03
N ARG A 25 30.96 -5.12 -10.36
CA ARG A 25 29.80 -5.47 -11.20
C ARG A 25 30.05 -6.79 -11.89
N HIS A 26 29.16 -7.76 -11.64
CA HIS A 26 29.26 -9.09 -12.23
C HIS A 26 27.99 -9.43 -12.99
N LEU A 27 28.15 -10.00 -14.19
CA LEU A 27 27.03 -10.53 -14.95
C LEU A 27 26.61 -11.88 -14.41
N THR A 28 25.31 -12.06 -14.25
CA THR A 28 24.70 -13.36 -13.94
C THR A 28 24.47 -14.15 -15.23
N LEU A 29 24.13 -15.44 -15.10
CA LEU A 29 23.67 -16.23 -16.25
C LEU A 29 22.41 -15.67 -16.93
N ALA A 30 21.62 -14.83 -16.23
CA ALA A 30 20.50 -14.10 -16.81
C ALA A 30 20.92 -12.86 -17.63
N ARG A 31 22.23 -12.56 -17.73
CA ARG A 31 22.81 -11.32 -18.29
C ARG A 31 22.42 -10.04 -17.53
N ASP A 32 21.82 -10.18 -16.34
CA ASP A 32 21.62 -9.08 -15.42
C ASP A 32 22.90 -8.81 -14.62
N THR A 33 23.12 -7.55 -14.23
CA THR A 33 24.28 -7.15 -13.42
C THR A 33 23.97 -7.20 -11.91
N LEU A 34 24.83 -7.88 -11.16
CA LEU A 34 24.87 -7.85 -9.70
C LEU A 34 26.03 -6.98 -9.21
N HIS A 35 25.79 -6.21 -8.14
CA HIS A 35 26.78 -5.36 -7.52
C HIS A 35 27.27 -5.96 -6.21
N PHE A 36 28.57 -6.07 -6.05
CA PHE A 36 29.23 -6.65 -4.89
C PHE A 36 29.79 -5.52 -4.06
N THR A 37 29.50 -5.51 -2.76
CA THR A 37 30.02 -4.47 -1.87
C THR A 37 30.58 -5.09 -0.61
N ASN A 38 31.58 -4.43 -0.05
CA ASN A 38 32.16 -4.76 1.24
C ASN A 38 32.36 -3.46 2.00
N THR A 39 31.65 -3.28 3.10
CA THR A 39 31.85 -2.11 3.97
C THR A 39 32.17 -2.55 5.38
N LYS A 40 33.00 -1.79 6.10
CA LYS A 40 33.40 -2.11 7.47
C LYS A 40 32.20 -2.31 8.40
N HIS A 41 31.14 -1.51 8.22
CA HIS A 41 29.96 -1.56 9.08
C HIS A 41 28.95 -2.64 8.69
N SER A 42 28.77 -2.90 7.39
CA SER A 42 27.68 -3.77 6.91
C SER A 42 28.14 -5.12 6.37
N GLY A 43 29.46 -5.33 6.30
CA GLY A 43 30.09 -6.53 5.80
C GLY A 43 29.94 -6.68 4.29
N LYS A 44 30.08 -7.94 3.84
CA LYS A 44 29.97 -8.33 2.43
C LYS A 44 28.51 -8.48 2.02
N LYS A 45 28.15 -7.89 0.88
CA LYS A 45 26.81 -7.91 0.30
C LYS A 45 26.86 -8.19 -1.20
N VAL A 46 25.75 -8.74 -1.70
CA VAL A 46 25.44 -8.90 -3.12
C VAL A 46 24.09 -8.25 -3.41
N GLY A 47 24.13 -7.19 -4.22
CA GLY A 47 23.03 -6.25 -4.40
C GLY A 47 22.61 -5.69 -3.05
N LEU A 48 21.43 -6.08 -2.60
CA LEU A 48 20.90 -5.68 -1.31
C LEU A 48 21.08 -6.78 -0.24
N ALA A 49 21.28 -8.03 -0.63
CA ALA A 49 21.35 -9.16 0.29
C ALA A 49 22.70 -9.20 1.03
N LYS A 50 22.65 -9.35 2.37
CA LYS A 50 23.84 -9.62 3.17
C LYS A 50 24.26 -11.07 3.02
N ILE A 51 25.56 -11.30 3.02
CA ILE A 51 26.12 -12.65 3.03
C ILE A 51 26.22 -13.10 4.48
N ILE A 52 25.54 -14.21 4.79
CA ILE A 52 25.51 -14.82 6.13
C ILE A 52 26.59 -15.89 6.29
N HIS A 53 26.90 -16.61 5.20
CA HIS A 53 27.92 -17.65 5.19
C HIS A 53 28.83 -17.48 3.97
N LEU A 54 30.09 -17.18 4.23
CA LEU A 54 31.13 -17.10 3.19
C LEU A 54 31.66 -18.50 2.90
N ASP A 55 31.96 -18.77 1.63
CA ASP A 55 32.63 -19.98 1.15
C ASP A 55 32.08 -21.30 1.75
N VAL A 56 30.75 -21.39 1.96
CA VAL A 56 30.13 -22.53 2.67
C VAL A 56 30.37 -23.85 1.95
N VAL A 57 30.47 -23.80 0.63
CA VAL A 57 30.91 -24.94 -0.18
C VAL A 57 31.95 -24.43 -1.16
N ILE A 58 33.15 -25.01 -1.08
CA ILE A 58 34.23 -24.77 -2.02
C ILE A 58 34.38 -26.03 -2.87
N ARG A 59 34.26 -25.86 -4.18
CA ARG A 59 34.49 -26.93 -5.15
C ARG A 59 35.49 -26.46 -6.22
N PRO A 60 36.08 -27.38 -7.00
CA PRO A 60 36.93 -27.01 -8.12
C PRO A 60 36.18 -26.17 -9.17
N ASP A 61 34.90 -26.42 -9.37
CA ASP A 61 34.03 -25.76 -10.35
C ASP A 61 33.44 -24.43 -9.85
N GLY A 62 33.46 -24.16 -8.55
CA GLY A 62 32.88 -22.92 -8.03
C GLY A 62 32.84 -22.81 -6.51
N VAL A 63 32.12 -21.78 -6.06
CA VAL A 63 31.92 -21.48 -4.65
C VAL A 63 30.45 -21.17 -4.40
N ILE A 64 29.95 -21.59 -3.24
CA ILE A 64 28.60 -21.30 -2.79
C ILE A 64 28.69 -20.37 -1.57
N HIS A 65 27.89 -19.31 -1.57
CA HIS A 65 27.70 -18.41 -0.44
C HIS A 65 26.26 -18.50 0.07
N GLY A 66 26.09 -18.48 1.38
CA GLY A 66 24.78 -18.31 2.00
C GLY A 66 24.41 -16.82 2.06
N ILE A 67 23.24 -16.47 1.52
CA ILE A 67 22.72 -15.11 1.54
C ILE A 67 21.48 -15.02 2.43
N GLU A 68 21.32 -13.88 3.09
CA GLU A 68 20.21 -13.60 4.01
C GLU A 68 18.85 -13.67 3.33
N ARG A 69 18.77 -13.26 2.06
CA ARG A 69 17.51 -13.10 1.34
C ARG A 69 17.65 -13.32 -0.16
N LEU A 70 16.52 -13.63 -0.79
CA LEU A 70 16.43 -13.90 -2.21
C LEU A 70 16.80 -12.66 -3.04
N LEU A 71 17.64 -12.84 -4.05
CA LEU A 71 17.89 -11.84 -5.08
C LEU A 71 16.73 -11.79 -6.07
N VAL A 72 16.24 -10.59 -6.36
CA VAL A 72 15.17 -10.37 -7.35
C VAL A 72 15.76 -9.59 -8.53
N PRO A 73 15.58 -10.03 -9.79
CA PRO A 73 16.00 -9.29 -10.96
C PRO A 73 15.27 -7.94 -11.09
N ARG A 74 15.93 -6.94 -11.66
CA ARG A 74 15.33 -5.62 -11.89
C ARG A 74 14.10 -5.70 -12.80
N SER A 75 14.17 -6.49 -13.86
CA SER A 75 13.08 -6.72 -14.82
C SER A 75 11.79 -7.23 -14.14
N VAL A 76 11.93 -8.10 -13.13
CA VAL A 76 10.81 -8.61 -12.34
C VAL A 76 10.19 -7.50 -11.48
N GLN A 77 11.02 -6.68 -10.84
CA GLN A 77 10.54 -5.53 -10.06
C GLN A 77 9.84 -4.51 -10.95
N GLU A 78 10.39 -4.22 -12.12
CA GLU A 78 9.81 -3.28 -13.09
C GLU A 78 8.49 -3.78 -13.66
N ASP A 79 8.38 -5.06 -14.02
CA ASP A 79 7.11 -5.64 -14.48
C ASP A 79 6.04 -5.65 -13.38
N PHE A 80 6.41 -6.01 -12.15
CA PHE A 80 5.51 -5.95 -11.00
C PHE A 80 5.02 -4.51 -10.75
N ASN A 81 5.96 -3.56 -10.73
CA ASN A 81 5.65 -2.15 -10.55
C ASN A 81 4.83 -1.61 -11.71
N ARG A 82 5.07 -2.02 -12.96
CA ARG A 82 4.27 -1.58 -14.11
C ARG A 82 2.81 -2.01 -14.01
N ARG A 83 2.53 -3.23 -13.54
CA ARG A 83 1.16 -3.74 -13.36
C ARG A 83 0.44 -3.12 -12.16
N ARG A 84 1.19 -2.74 -11.12
CA ARG A 84 0.68 -2.11 -9.89
C ARG A 84 0.75 -0.58 -9.91
N SER A 85 1.47 0.03 -10.85
CA SER A 85 1.62 1.47 -10.99
C SER A 85 0.31 2.01 -11.55
N LEU A 86 -0.41 2.62 -10.62
CA LEU A 86 -1.69 3.29 -10.70
C LEU A 86 -1.69 4.43 -11.74
N ARG A 87 -1.50 4.12 -13.04
CA ARG A 87 -1.75 5.07 -14.13
C ARG A 87 -3.22 5.52 -14.22
N SER A 88 -4.09 5.01 -13.36
CA SER A 88 -5.52 5.35 -13.29
C SER A 88 -6.02 5.73 -11.90
N ILE A 89 -5.16 6.10 -10.93
CA ILE A 89 -5.68 6.91 -9.81
C ILE A 89 -5.73 8.35 -10.30
N SER A 90 -6.86 8.72 -10.90
CA SER A 90 -7.32 10.10 -10.82
C SER A 90 -7.56 10.34 -9.33
N ALA A 91 -6.56 10.88 -8.64
CA ALA A 91 -6.75 11.41 -7.31
C ALA A 91 -7.63 12.64 -7.48
N VAL A 92 -8.95 12.42 -7.53
CA VAL A 92 -9.89 13.44 -7.11
C VAL A 92 -9.45 13.79 -5.70
N LEU A 93 -8.93 15.01 -5.52
CA LEU A 93 -8.73 15.55 -4.18
C LEU A 93 -10.06 15.33 -3.44
N PRO A 94 -10.11 14.57 -2.33
CA PRO A 94 -11.36 14.43 -1.60
C PRO A 94 -11.79 15.84 -1.20
N GLN A 95 -12.87 16.34 -1.80
CA GLN A 95 -13.43 17.61 -1.39
C GLN A 95 -13.95 17.42 0.03
N GLY A 96 -13.57 18.34 0.92
CA GLY A 96 -13.88 18.27 2.34
C GLY A 96 -15.35 17.92 2.58
N ALA A 97 -15.59 17.07 3.58
CA ALA A 97 -16.94 16.62 3.92
C ALA A 97 -17.88 17.83 4.04
N PRO A 98 -19.10 17.79 3.46
CA PRO A 98 -20.05 18.87 3.63
C PRO A 98 -20.33 19.03 5.12
N ASP A 99 -20.04 20.22 5.63
CA ASP A 99 -20.16 20.55 7.04
C ASP A 99 -21.64 20.41 7.47
N PRO A 100 -22.00 19.61 8.50
CA PRO A 100 -23.38 19.17 8.73
C PRO A 100 -24.38 20.25 9.18
N ARG A 101 -24.02 21.53 9.20
CA ARG A 101 -24.86 22.57 9.80
C ARG A 101 -24.82 23.90 9.06
N THR A 102 -25.56 24.00 7.95
CA THR A 102 -25.97 25.30 7.38
C THR A 102 -27.46 25.42 7.05
N ASN A 103 -28.32 24.57 7.61
CA ASN A 103 -29.77 24.86 7.67
C ASN A 103 -30.22 25.15 9.11
N ARG A 104 -29.74 26.27 9.67
CA ARG A 104 -30.42 26.92 10.79
C ARG A 104 -31.67 27.59 10.23
N LEU A 105 -32.78 26.84 10.25
CA LEU A 105 -34.12 27.31 9.95
C LEU A 105 -34.35 28.66 10.66
N LYS A 106 -34.70 29.68 9.88
CA LYS A 106 -34.95 31.03 10.40
C LYS A 106 -36.11 31.00 11.41
N LYS A 107 -35.82 31.57 12.58
CA LYS A 107 -36.71 32.24 13.56
C LYS A 107 -37.88 31.41 14.15
N PRO A 108 -37.89 31.13 15.48
CA PRO A 108 -39.06 30.53 16.12
C PRO A 108 -40.25 31.51 16.07
N ALA A 109 -41.42 30.99 15.68
CA ALA A 109 -42.68 31.71 15.74
C ALA A 109 -43.06 32.00 17.20
N SER A 110 -43.64 33.18 17.41
CA SER A 110 -44.14 33.70 18.68
C SER A 110 -45.23 32.81 19.31
N PRO A 111 -45.38 32.83 20.65
CA PRO A 111 -46.21 31.88 21.40
C PRO A 111 -47.72 32.14 21.21
N SER A 112 -48.51 31.06 21.11
CA SER A 112 -49.98 31.09 21.09
C SER A 112 -50.55 30.40 22.34
N PRO A 113 -51.68 30.84 22.92
CA PRO A 113 -52.07 30.54 24.31
C PRO A 113 -52.74 29.18 24.54
N ALA A 114 -52.82 28.84 25.82
CA ALA A 114 -53.12 27.54 26.42
C ALA A 114 -54.49 26.91 26.11
N GLY A 115 -54.50 25.58 26.03
CA GLY A 115 -55.71 24.76 26.26
C GLY A 115 -55.85 23.53 25.38
N CYS A 116 -55.00 22.51 25.53
CA CYS A 116 -55.32 21.14 25.09
C CYS A 116 -54.38 20.11 25.73
N PRO A 117 -54.81 19.37 26.76
CA PRO A 117 -54.08 18.21 27.28
C PRO A 117 -54.55 16.93 26.57
N SER A 118 -53.66 16.19 25.91
CA SER A 118 -53.94 14.84 25.39
C SER A 118 -53.47 13.78 26.40
N ARG A 119 -54.42 13.26 27.19
CA ARG A 119 -54.19 12.11 28.09
C ARG A 119 -55.04 10.93 27.61
N SER A 120 -54.33 9.84 27.30
CA SER A 120 -54.70 8.42 27.41
C SER A 120 -56.15 7.96 27.16
N GLY A 121 -56.30 6.98 26.27
CA GLY A 121 -57.22 5.86 26.47
C GLY A 121 -58.63 6.02 25.90
N SER A 122 -58.92 5.20 24.89
CA SER A 122 -60.22 4.88 24.27
C SER A 122 -61.31 4.45 25.29
N PRO A 123 -62.55 4.06 24.88
CA PRO A 123 -63.25 4.17 23.59
C PRO A 123 -64.71 4.72 23.74
N CYS A 124 -65.43 4.75 22.60
CA CYS A 124 -66.89 4.69 22.45
C CYS A 124 -67.57 5.93 21.85
N CYS A 125 -68.09 5.70 20.62
CA CYS A 125 -69.44 6.01 20.17
C CYS A 125 -69.79 7.52 20.01
N THR A 126 -70.48 8.03 18.99
CA THR A 126 -71.57 7.51 18.13
C THR A 126 -71.68 8.57 16.99
N ARG A 127 -71.58 8.21 15.71
CA ARG A 127 -72.68 7.81 14.79
C ARG A 127 -73.27 8.97 13.97
N TRP A 128 -72.93 8.92 12.67
CA TRP A 128 -73.74 9.09 11.46
C TRP A 128 -75.06 9.85 11.50
N ASP A 129 -75.14 10.89 10.67
CA ASP A 129 -76.09 11.14 9.56
C ASP A 129 -75.98 12.66 9.20
N GLN A 130 -76.09 13.20 7.99
CA GLN A 130 -76.65 12.77 6.71
C GLN A 130 -76.25 13.79 5.60
N ILE A 131 -76.07 13.29 4.37
CA ILE A 131 -76.67 13.75 3.09
C ILE A 131 -76.54 15.23 2.62
N THR A 132 -75.69 15.38 1.58
CA THR A 132 -75.93 15.88 0.19
C THR A 132 -76.35 17.33 -0.15
N GLN A 133 -75.79 17.77 -1.29
CA GLN A 133 -76.20 18.80 -2.27
C GLN A 133 -75.73 20.23 -2.03
N ALA A 134 -75.52 21.10 -3.03
CA ALA A 134 -75.15 21.07 -4.45
C ALA A 134 -75.24 22.54 -4.92
N LEU A 135 -74.30 22.96 -5.78
CA LEU A 135 -74.40 24.02 -6.79
C LEU A 135 -74.76 25.48 -6.41
N GLY A 136 -74.06 26.40 -7.08
CA GLY A 136 -74.31 27.84 -7.13
C GLY A 136 -73.11 28.55 -7.71
#